data_AF-A0A7X9KLK7-F1
#
_entry.id   AF-A0A7X9KLK7-F1
#
_cell.length_a   1.000
_cell.length_b   1.000
_cell.length_c   1.000
_cell.angle_alpha   90.00
_cell.angle_beta   90.00
_cell.angle_gamma   90.00
#
_symmetry.space_group_name_H-M   'P 1'
#
loop_
_entity.id
_entity.type
_entity.pdbx_description
1 polymer ?
#
loop_
_entity_poly.entity_id
_entity_poly.type
_entity_poly.pdbx_seq_one_letter_code
_entity_poly.pdbx_strand_id
1 'polypeptide(L)'
;MSAPTLPDVGSDPRRLIRLDAVHNFRDLGGYPAADGRSTRWRTLFRADGLQRLAGDDLELVRELGLRTVIDLRTDAELAERGTFPHADHPVDFHHVPVIDSTWQHLDRLEADDPVTFLEWAYHDMLRQGPSRFAQAIEQLSRADALPAVFHCAAGKDRTGVLAMLLLGSMGVPHEYIVADYALTADGIARMRVWAQREAPEMWARMADAP
;
A
#
# COMPACT_ATOMS: atom_id res chain seq x y z
N MET A 1 -10.02 14.50 28.10
CA MET A 1 -8.95 13.96 27.24
C MET A 1 -9.24 14.49 25.85
N SER A 2 -8.41 15.41 25.34
CA SER A 2 -8.60 15.97 24.00
C SER A 2 -8.31 14.87 22.99
N ALA A 3 -9.21 14.67 22.03
CA ALA A 3 -8.97 13.77 20.90
C ALA A 3 -7.66 14.17 20.20
N PRO A 4 -6.83 13.20 19.76
CA PRO A 4 -5.72 13.50 18.88
C PRO A 4 -6.23 14.30 17.68
N THR A 5 -5.57 15.41 17.38
CA THR A 5 -5.87 16.14 16.15
C THR A 5 -5.23 15.36 15.01
N LEU A 6 -6.03 14.85 14.05
CA LEU A 6 -5.53 14.24 12.82
C LEU A 6 -4.37 15.08 12.25
N PRO A 7 -3.20 14.47 11.93
CA PRO A 7 -2.07 15.22 11.42
C PRO A 7 -2.49 16.03 10.19
N ASP A 8 -1.93 17.22 10.05
CA ASP A 8 -2.11 18.05 8.86
C ASP A 8 -1.38 17.40 7.67
N VAL A 9 -2.02 16.41 7.06
CA VAL A 9 -1.46 15.67 5.91
C VAL A 9 -1.35 16.56 4.68
N GLY A 10 -2.09 17.68 4.63
CA GLY A 10 -2.10 18.61 3.50
C GLY A 10 -0.82 19.44 3.36
N SER A 11 0.04 19.48 4.40
CA SER A 11 1.30 20.24 4.40
C SER A 11 2.57 19.40 4.32
N ASP A 12 2.53 18.08 4.55
CA ASP A 12 3.70 17.21 4.30
C ASP A 12 3.76 16.86 2.80
N PRO A 13 4.79 17.30 2.05
CA PRO A 13 4.91 16.99 0.63
C PRO A 13 5.03 15.48 0.35
N ARG A 14 5.36 14.67 1.37
CA ARG A 14 5.41 13.20 1.29
C ARG A 14 4.08 12.54 1.61
N ARG A 15 3.06 13.30 2.04
CA ARG A 15 1.70 12.80 2.34
C ARG A 15 1.69 11.67 3.38
N LEU A 16 2.72 11.64 4.22
CA LEU A 16 3.00 10.56 5.16
C LEU A 16 2.06 10.67 6.37
N ILE A 17 1.36 9.58 6.64
CA ILE A 17 0.65 9.38 7.91
C ILE A 17 1.59 8.55 8.78
N ARG A 18 2.14 9.18 9.82
CA ARG A 18 3.09 8.51 10.71
C ARG A 18 2.35 7.57 11.65
N LEU A 19 2.76 6.32 11.61
CA LEU A 19 2.33 5.22 12.46
C LEU A 19 3.60 4.50 12.95
N ASP A 20 3.53 3.85 14.09
CA ASP A 20 4.65 3.18 14.73
C ASP A 20 4.96 1.81 14.09
N ALA A 21 3.92 1.07 13.69
CA ALA A 21 4.03 -0.28 13.14
C ALA A 21 3.78 -0.35 11.61
N VAL A 22 3.29 0.72 11.00
CA VAL A 22 3.03 0.82 9.55
C VAL A 22 3.85 1.98 8.98
N HIS A 23 4.76 1.68 8.05
CA HIS A 23 5.86 2.58 7.72
C HIS A 23 5.69 3.29 6.38
N ASN A 24 4.81 2.74 5.53
CA ASN A 24 4.56 3.19 4.17
C ASN A 24 3.12 3.72 3.96
N PHE A 25 2.44 4.18 5.02
CA PHE A 25 1.08 4.72 4.96
C PHE A 25 1.07 6.16 4.43
N ARG A 26 0.42 6.41 3.29
CA ARG A 26 0.34 7.75 2.66
C ARG A 26 -1.02 8.04 2.06
N ASP A 27 -1.38 9.32 2.06
CA ASP A 27 -2.52 9.87 1.31
C ASP A 27 -2.16 10.03 -0.17
N LEU A 28 -3.12 9.74 -1.07
CA LEU A 28 -3.00 9.97 -2.51
C LEU A 28 -3.70 11.26 -2.97
N GLY A 29 -4.00 12.17 -2.03
CA GLY A 29 -4.55 13.50 -2.27
C GLY A 29 -3.55 14.55 -2.75
N GLY A 30 -4.05 15.62 -3.35
CA GLY A 30 -3.26 16.79 -3.73
C GLY A 30 -2.30 16.59 -4.91
N TYR A 31 -2.46 15.53 -5.72
CA TYR A 31 -1.74 15.42 -7.00
C TYR A 31 -2.49 16.20 -8.08
N PRO A 32 -1.81 16.96 -8.95
CA PRO A 32 -2.46 17.58 -10.09
C PRO A 32 -3.02 16.50 -11.01
N ALA A 33 -4.23 16.72 -11.53
CA ALA A 33 -4.99 15.78 -12.35
C ALA A 33 -5.53 16.49 -13.60
N ALA A 34 -6.26 15.74 -14.44
CA ALA A 34 -6.85 16.28 -15.66
C ALA A 34 -7.79 17.48 -15.39
N ASP A 35 -7.89 18.37 -16.39
CA ASP A 35 -8.78 19.54 -16.39
C ASP A 35 -8.49 20.56 -15.27
N GLY A 36 -7.22 20.67 -14.85
CA GLY A 36 -6.81 21.58 -13.79
C GLY A 36 -7.32 21.17 -12.39
N ARG A 37 -7.81 19.94 -12.24
CA ARG A 37 -8.25 19.38 -10.96
C ARG A 37 -7.07 18.83 -10.18
N SER A 38 -7.34 18.35 -8.97
CA SER A 38 -6.37 17.60 -8.18
C SER A 38 -7.06 16.44 -7.47
N THR A 39 -6.31 15.40 -7.16
CA THR A 39 -6.81 14.31 -6.31
C THR A 39 -7.24 14.87 -4.96
N ARG A 40 -8.34 14.36 -4.42
CA ARG A 40 -8.92 14.88 -3.18
C ARG A 40 -8.16 14.33 -1.97
N TRP A 41 -7.77 15.21 -1.04
CA TRP A 41 -7.19 14.82 0.25
C TRP A 41 -8.14 13.97 1.09
N ARG A 42 -7.57 13.13 1.96
CA ARG A 42 -8.27 12.25 2.90
C ARG A 42 -9.33 11.37 2.23
N THR A 43 -9.03 10.89 1.03
CA THR A 43 -10.00 10.14 0.21
C THR A 43 -9.48 8.75 -0.13
N LEU A 44 -8.21 8.62 -0.50
CA LEU A 44 -7.62 7.34 -0.86
C LEU A 44 -6.21 7.27 -0.32
N PHE A 45 -5.89 6.15 0.32
CA PHE A 45 -4.61 5.92 0.95
C PHE A 45 -3.94 4.66 0.39
N ARG A 46 -2.62 4.63 0.47
CA ARG A 46 -1.79 3.45 0.21
C ARG A 46 -0.97 3.12 1.44
N ALA A 47 -0.72 1.85 1.71
CA ALA A 47 0.06 1.44 2.88
C ALA A 47 0.90 0.17 2.64
N ASP A 48 1.78 -0.13 3.59
CA ASP A 48 2.32 -1.48 3.79
C ASP A 48 1.36 -2.33 4.65
N GLY A 49 1.78 -3.54 5.04
CA GLY A 49 0.93 -4.52 5.71
C GLY A 49 0.22 -3.99 6.96
N LEU A 50 -1.12 -3.89 6.89
CA LEU A 50 -1.97 -3.32 7.94
C LEU A 50 -2.33 -4.30 9.06
N GLN A 51 -1.95 -5.58 8.96
CA GLN A 51 -2.18 -6.57 10.01
C GLN A 51 -1.48 -6.26 11.34
N ARG A 52 -0.55 -5.29 11.34
CA ARG A 52 0.20 -4.85 12.52
C ARG A 52 -0.44 -3.68 13.26
N LEU A 53 -1.54 -3.13 12.76
CA LEU A 53 -2.24 -2.02 13.42
C LEU A 53 -2.80 -2.47 14.78
N ALA A 54 -2.45 -1.73 15.83
CA ALA A 54 -2.96 -1.91 17.18
C ALA A 54 -2.81 -0.61 17.97
N GLY A 55 -3.51 -0.47 19.10
CA GLY A 55 -3.36 0.67 20.00
C GLY A 55 -3.55 2.02 19.31
N ASP A 56 -2.62 2.96 19.56
CA ASP A 56 -2.66 4.33 19.04
C ASP A 56 -2.64 4.41 17.51
N ASP A 57 -1.91 3.50 16.84
CA ASP A 57 -1.88 3.41 15.38
C ASP A 57 -3.27 3.09 14.83
N LEU A 58 -3.97 2.15 15.46
CA LEU A 58 -5.31 1.78 15.04
C LEU A 58 -6.29 2.93 15.30
N GLU A 59 -6.20 3.62 16.45
CA GLU A 59 -7.06 4.77 16.72
C GLU A 59 -6.85 5.89 15.70
N LEU A 60 -5.60 6.20 15.33
CA LEU A 60 -5.31 7.17 14.29
C LEU A 60 -5.93 6.78 12.94
N VAL A 61 -5.87 5.49 12.59
CA VAL A 61 -6.50 4.98 11.36
C VAL A 61 -8.02 5.05 11.45
N ARG A 62 -8.63 4.84 12.63
CA ARG A 62 -10.08 4.98 12.86
C ARG A 62 -10.53 6.42 12.63
N GLU A 63 -9.74 7.40 13.07
CA GLU A 63 -10.03 8.82 12.86
C GLU A 63 -10.02 9.23 11.38
N LEU A 64 -9.31 8.50 10.51
CA LEU A 64 -9.38 8.72 9.06
C LEU A 64 -10.75 8.34 8.46
N GLY A 65 -11.58 7.60 9.21
CA GLY A 65 -12.92 7.20 8.80
C GLY A 65 -12.90 6.24 7.60
N LEU A 66 -11.93 5.33 7.56
CA LEU A 66 -11.83 4.34 6.50
C LEU A 66 -13.11 3.51 6.40
N ARG A 67 -13.60 3.34 5.17
CA ARG A 67 -14.76 2.51 4.84
C ARG A 67 -14.36 1.21 4.16
N THR A 68 -13.27 1.23 3.38
CA THR A 68 -12.83 0.08 2.60
C THR A 68 -11.34 -0.20 2.79
N VAL A 69 -10.99 -1.48 2.89
CA VAL A 69 -9.61 -1.96 2.85
C VAL A 69 -9.46 -2.96 1.71
N ILE A 70 -8.53 -2.71 0.79
CA ILE A 70 -8.15 -3.66 -0.27
C ILE A 70 -6.79 -4.27 0.07
N ASP A 71 -6.75 -5.57 0.32
CA ASP A 71 -5.53 -6.32 0.57
C ASP A 71 -5.07 -7.05 -0.70
N LEU A 72 -3.90 -6.66 -1.23
CA LEU A 72 -3.33 -7.20 -2.48
C LEU A 72 -2.37 -8.38 -2.25
N ARG A 73 -2.21 -8.82 -0.99
CA ARG A 73 -1.32 -9.93 -0.61
C ARG A 73 -1.81 -11.27 -1.15
N THR A 74 -0.92 -12.23 -1.31
CA THR A 74 -1.30 -13.60 -1.67
C THR A 74 -2.10 -14.26 -0.54
N ASP A 75 -2.83 -15.35 -0.84
CA ASP A 75 -3.49 -16.15 0.20
C ASP A 75 -2.51 -16.64 1.27
N ALA A 76 -1.30 -17.05 0.87
CA ALA A 76 -0.26 -17.50 1.79
C ALA A 76 0.21 -16.37 2.73
N GLU A 77 0.45 -15.17 2.20
CA GLU A 77 0.82 -14.01 3.02
C GLU A 77 -0.30 -13.60 3.99
N LEU A 78 -1.57 -13.77 3.59
CA LEU A 78 -2.74 -13.49 4.42
C LEU A 78 -2.87 -14.52 5.56
N ALA A 79 -2.77 -15.81 5.23
CA ALA A 79 -2.89 -16.91 6.18
C ALA A 79 -1.75 -16.93 7.20
N GLU A 80 -0.51 -16.64 6.76
CA GLU A 80 0.67 -16.60 7.63
C GLU A 80 0.63 -15.41 8.59
N ARG A 81 0.22 -14.22 8.10
CA ARG A 81 0.48 -12.95 8.81
C ARG A 81 -0.77 -12.32 9.41
N GLY A 82 -1.96 -12.80 9.05
CA GLY A 82 -3.24 -12.21 9.44
C GLY A 82 -3.67 -11.04 8.56
N THR A 83 -4.84 -10.50 8.88
CA THR A 83 -5.57 -9.47 8.13
C THR A 83 -5.55 -8.12 8.85
N PHE A 84 -6.14 -7.11 8.23
CA PHE A 84 -6.58 -5.89 8.92
C PHE A 84 -7.42 -6.25 10.18
N PRO A 85 -7.25 -5.53 11.31
CA PRO A 85 -7.96 -5.79 12.57
C PRO A 85 -9.44 -5.33 12.52
N HIS A 86 -10.25 -6.02 11.70
CA HIS A 86 -11.65 -5.69 11.43
C HIS A 86 -12.57 -5.81 12.64
N ALA A 87 -12.18 -6.58 13.67
CA ALA A 87 -12.94 -6.68 14.92
C ALA A 87 -13.00 -5.35 15.68
N ASP A 88 -11.94 -4.55 15.62
CA ASP A 88 -11.78 -3.29 16.35
C ASP A 88 -12.17 -2.06 15.50
N HIS A 89 -12.08 -2.20 14.18
CA HIS A 89 -12.53 -1.20 13.21
C HIS A 89 -13.24 -1.87 12.01
N PRO A 90 -14.58 -1.98 12.05
CA PRO A 90 -15.35 -2.55 10.95
C PRO A 90 -15.19 -1.73 9.67
N VAL A 91 -14.74 -2.39 8.61
CA VAL A 91 -14.57 -1.86 7.25
C VAL A 91 -15.07 -2.90 6.26
N ASP A 92 -15.41 -2.47 5.05
CA ASP A 92 -15.60 -3.38 3.92
C ASP A 92 -14.23 -3.89 3.46
N PHE A 93 -13.91 -5.12 3.83
CA PHE A 93 -12.61 -5.74 3.58
C PHE A 93 -12.65 -6.61 2.33
N HIS A 94 -11.80 -6.28 1.35
CA HIS A 94 -11.66 -7.03 0.10
C HIS A 94 -10.24 -7.59 -0.02
N HIS A 95 -10.14 -8.91 -0.06
CA HIS A 95 -8.88 -9.58 -0.41
C HIS A 95 -8.83 -9.82 -1.92
N VAL A 96 -7.87 -9.19 -2.59
CA VAL A 96 -7.71 -9.19 -4.04
C VAL A 96 -6.25 -9.58 -4.38
N PRO A 97 -5.88 -10.86 -4.28
CA PRO A 97 -4.51 -11.30 -4.52
C PRO A 97 -4.12 -11.03 -5.98
N VAL A 98 -3.15 -10.12 -6.19
CA VAL A 98 -2.72 -9.69 -7.52
C VAL A 98 -1.90 -10.76 -8.25
N ILE A 99 -1.16 -11.55 -7.47
CA ILE A 99 -0.38 -12.71 -7.93
C ILE A 99 -0.71 -13.89 -7.01
N ASP A 100 -0.62 -15.10 -7.54
CA ASP A 100 -1.00 -16.31 -6.80
C ASP A 100 0.09 -16.73 -5.79
N SER A 101 1.36 -16.53 -6.13
CA SER A 101 2.50 -16.78 -5.26
C SER A 101 3.48 -15.62 -5.29
N THR A 102 4.18 -15.37 -4.19
CA THR A 102 5.34 -14.48 -4.22
C THR A 102 6.41 -15.09 -5.12
N TRP A 103 7.21 -14.25 -5.77
CA TRP A 103 8.35 -14.67 -6.60
C TRP A 103 9.47 -15.40 -5.83
N GLN A 104 9.26 -15.66 -4.53
CA GLN A 104 10.13 -16.47 -3.68
C GLN A 104 9.78 -17.96 -3.71
N HIS A 105 8.61 -18.35 -4.26
CA HIS A 105 8.10 -19.71 -4.08
C HIS A 105 7.91 -20.53 -5.36
N LEU A 106 7.73 -19.94 -6.56
CA LEU A 106 7.56 -20.67 -7.83
C LEU A 106 8.03 -19.85 -9.06
N ASP A 107 8.53 -20.54 -10.09
CA ASP A 107 8.90 -20.03 -11.43
C ASP A 107 9.71 -18.73 -11.46
N ARG A 108 10.60 -18.54 -10.49
CA ARG A 108 11.52 -17.40 -10.43
C ARG A 108 12.48 -17.43 -11.62
N LEU A 109 12.59 -16.29 -12.32
CA LEU A 109 13.74 -16.07 -13.18
C LEU A 109 15.01 -16.00 -12.31
N GLU A 110 15.91 -16.98 -12.50
CA GLU A 110 17.28 -16.90 -12.01
C GLU A 110 17.99 -15.81 -12.83
N ALA A 111 18.13 -14.63 -12.23
CA ALA A 111 18.82 -13.49 -12.82
C ALA A 111 20.01 -13.10 -11.94
N ASP A 112 21.15 -12.84 -12.58
CA ASP A 112 22.41 -12.49 -11.90
C ASP A 112 22.38 -11.06 -11.33
N ASP A 113 21.41 -10.24 -11.72
CA ASP A 113 21.25 -8.87 -11.26
C ASP A 113 19.81 -8.54 -10.82
N PRO A 114 19.64 -7.64 -9.83
CA PRO A 114 18.31 -7.28 -9.33
C PRO A 114 17.41 -6.57 -10.36
N VAL A 115 17.97 -5.89 -11.36
CA VAL A 115 17.19 -5.11 -12.32
C VAL A 115 16.47 -6.05 -13.27
N THR A 116 17.18 -7.01 -13.86
CA THR A 116 16.59 -8.03 -14.73
C THR A 116 15.51 -8.83 -14.01
N PHE A 117 15.74 -9.18 -12.74
CA PHE A 117 14.73 -9.84 -11.90
C PHE A 117 13.48 -8.96 -11.72
N LEU A 118 13.65 -7.68 -11.39
CA LEU A 118 12.55 -6.76 -11.18
C LEU A 118 11.75 -6.48 -12.46
N GLU A 119 12.42 -6.36 -13.61
CA GLU A 119 11.77 -6.22 -14.91
C GLU A 119 10.87 -7.42 -15.20
N TRP A 120 11.41 -8.64 -15.04
CA TRP A 120 10.64 -9.86 -15.19
C TRP A 120 9.45 -9.92 -14.21
N ALA A 121 9.69 -9.63 -12.93
CA ALA A 121 8.66 -9.69 -11.88
C ALA A 121 7.50 -8.72 -12.16
N TYR A 122 7.79 -7.50 -12.59
CA TYR A 122 6.76 -6.52 -12.96
C TYR A 122 6.01 -6.92 -14.23
N HIS A 123 6.68 -7.47 -15.24
CA HIS A 123 6.03 -7.98 -16.44
C HIS A 123 5.11 -9.16 -16.12
N ASP A 124 5.55 -10.09 -15.29
CA ASP A 124 4.75 -11.22 -14.87
C ASP A 124 3.53 -10.80 -14.02
N MET A 125 3.70 -9.85 -13.09
CA MET A 125 2.57 -9.24 -12.36
C MET A 125 1.54 -8.61 -13.30
N LEU A 126 1.99 -7.89 -14.33
CA LEU A 126 1.09 -7.27 -15.30
C LEU A 126 0.46 -8.27 -16.26
N ARG A 127 1.04 -9.46 -16.42
CA ARG A 127 0.44 -10.57 -17.18
C ARG A 127 -0.64 -11.29 -16.39
N GLN A 128 -0.44 -11.50 -15.10
CA GLN A 128 -1.35 -12.24 -14.22
C GLN A 128 -2.43 -11.35 -13.57
N GLY A 129 -2.06 -10.15 -13.16
CA GLY A 129 -2.88 -9.24 -12.36
C GLY A 129 -3.93 -8.36 -13.06
N PRO A 130 -4.12 -8.27 -14.40
CA PRO A 130 -5.06 -7.31 -14.98
C PRO A 130 -6.49 -7.37 -14.41
N SER A 131 -7.06 -8.57 -14.28
CA SER A 131 -8.40 -8.75 -13.72
C SER A 131 -8.48 -8.37 -12.24
N ARG A 132 -7.40 -8.59 -11.49
CA ARG A 132 -7.28 -8.26 -10.06
C ARG A 132 -7.13 -6.77 -9.82
N PHE A 133 -6.33 -6.08 -10.63
CA PHE A 133 -6.26 -4.62 -10.60
C PHE A 133 -7.58 -3.99 -11.00
N ALA A 134 -8.25 -4.50 -12.04
CA ALA A 134 -9.57 -4.04 -12.44
C ALA A 134 -10.60 -4.23 -11.32
N GLN A 135 -10.62 -5.40 -10.68
CA GLN A 135 -11.47 -5.69 -9.52
C GLN A 135 -11.22 -4.70 -8.38
N ALA A 136 -9.96 -4.42 -8.02
CA ALA A 136 -9.64 -3.45 -6.98
C ALA A 136 -10.12 -2.03 -7.33
N ILE A 137 -9.93 -1.58 -8.57
CA ILE A 137 -10.40 -0.28 -9.06
C ILE A 137 -11.94 -0.21 -9.02
N GLU A 138 -12.62 -1.29 -9.42
CA GLU A 138 -14.08 -1.38 -9.38
C GLU A 138 -14.61 -1.24 -7.95
N GLN A 139 -14.02 -1.94 -6.97
CA GLN A 139 -14.39 -1.81 -5.56
C GLN A 139 -14.19 -0.37 -5.07
N LEU A 140 -13.06 0.25 -5.38
CA LEU A 140 -12.76 1.63 -5.00
C LEU A 140 -13.66 2.68 -5.68
N SER A 141 -14.30 2.32 -6.80
CA SER A 141 -15.19 3.20 -7.57
C SER A 141 -16.65 3.18 -7.08
N ARG A 142 -16.99 2.32 -6.12
CA ARG A 142 -18.34 2.28 -5.53
C ARG A 142 -18.63 3.54 -4.72
N ALA A 143 -19.89 3.98 -4.73
CA ALA A 143 -20.30 5.27 -4.13
C ALA A 143 -19.97 5.41 -2.64
N ASP A 144 -19.93 4.30 -1.91
CA ASP A 144 -19.70 4.21 -0.48
C ASP A 144 -18.28 3.72 -0.12
N ALA A 145 -17.39 3.49 -1.08
CA ALA A 145 -16.09 2.89 -0.80
C ALA A 145 -15.09 3.81 -0.07
N LEU A 146 -15.14 5.13 -0.30
CA LEU A 146 -14.07 6.07 0.09
C LEU A 146 -14.42 6.91 1.34
N PRO A 147 -13.61 7.02 2.41
CA PRO A 147 -12.17 6.83 2.36
C PRO A 147 -11.74 5.37 2.34
N ALA A 148 -10.77 5.04 1.51
CA ALA A 148 -10.27 3.68 1.39
C ALA A 148 -8.76 3.61 1.50
N VAL A 149 -8.24 2.46 1.89
CA VAL A 149 -6.81 2.15 1.84
C VAL A 149 -6.60 0.86 1.06
N PHE A 150 -5.52 0.80 0.27
CA PHE A 150 -5.05 -0.44 -0.31
C PHE A 150 -3.60 -0.71 0.06
N HIS A 151 -3.25 -1.97 0.25
CA HIS A 151 -1.91 -2.35 0.69
C HIS A 151 -1.46 -3.70 0.12
N CYS A 152 -0.16 -3.96 0.23
CA CYS A 152 0.41 -5.29 0.07
C CYS A 152 1.32 -5.56 1.29
N ALA A 153 2.38 -6.38 1.17
CA ALA A 153 3.31 -6.58 2.27
C ALA A 153 4.13 -5.32 2.61
N ALA A 154 4.82 -4.75 1.61
CA ALA A 154 5.71 -3.60 1.80
C ALA A 154 5.10 -2.27 1.31
N GLY A 155 3.92 -2.30 0.69
CA GLY A 155 3.30 -1.13 0.06
C GLY A 155 4.07 -0.59 -1.15
N LYS A 156 4.97 -1.39 -1.73
CA LYS A 156 5.89 -1.00 -2.81
C LYS A 156 5.37 -1.43 -4.17
N ASP A 157 5.43 -2.72 -4.50
CA ASP A 157 5.32 -3.17 -5.89
C ASP A 157 3.86 -3.29 -6.34
N ARG A 158 3.11 -4.26 -5.81
CA ARG A 158 1.66 -4.44 -6.09
C ARG A 158 0.84 -3.18 -5.79
N THR A 159 1.08 -2.57 -4.63
CA THR A 159 0.47 -1.29 -4.23
C THR A 159 0.92 -0.15 -5.15
N GLY A 160 2.19 -0.10 -5.55
CA GLY A 160 2.70 0.94 -6.45
C GLY A 160 2.07 0.88 -7.83
N VAL A 161 1.87 -0.32 -8.37
CA VAL A 161 1.18 -0.50 -9.66
C VAL A 161 -0.29 -0.08 -9.56
N LEU A 162 -1.01 -0.47 -8.50
CA LEU A 162 -2.40 -0.01 -8.33
C LEU A 162 -2.48 1.52 -8.17
N ALA A 163 -1.58 2.13 -7.40
CA ALA A 163 -1.49 3.58 -7.26
C ALA A 163 -1.22 4.27 -8.62
N MET A 164 -0.25 3.75 -9.39
CA MET A 164 0.08 4.24 -10.72
C MET A 164 -1.12 4.17 -11.66
N LEU A 165 -1.86 3.05 -11.67
CA LEU A 165 -3.05 2.88 -12.52
C LEU A 165 -4.16 3.88 -12.15
N LEU A 166 -4.43 4.06 -10.86
CA LEU A 166 -5.44 5.01 -10.36
C LEU A 166 -5.06 6.46 -10.68
N LEU A 167 -3.84 6.89 -10.33
CA LEU A 167 -3.36 8.24 -10.61
C LEU A 167 -3.30 8.51 -12.12
N GLY A 168 -2.80 7.56 -12.91
CA GLY A 168 -2.75 7.64 -14.37
C GLY A 168 -4.13 7.78 -15.00
N SER A 169 -5.13 7.03 -14.52
CA SER A 169 -6.52 7.15 -15.01
C SER A 169 -7.16 8.50 -14.71
N MET A 170 -6.68 9.21 -13.68
CA MET A 170 -7.13 10.56 -13.33
C MET A 170 -6.35 11.65 -14.09
N GLY A 171 -5.40 11.26 -14.95
CA GLY A 171 -4.57 12.19 -15.72
C GLY A 171 -3.48 12.87 -14.89
N VAL A 172 -3.04 12.25 -13.80
CA VAL A 172 -1.89 12.74 -13.04
C VAL A 172 -0.62 12.62 -13.91
N PRO A 173 0.20 13.66 -14.06
CA PRO A 173 1.39 13.58 -14.90
C PRO A 173 2.38 12.54 -14.40
N HIS A 174 3.08 11.90 -15.32
CA HIS A 174 3.94 10.75 -15.06
C HIS A 174 5.02 11.05 -14.01
N GLU A 175 5.61 12.25 -14.03
CA GLU A 175 6.63 12.66 -13.06
C GLU A 175 6.13 12.67 -11.62
N TYR A 176 4.86 13.00 -11.38
CA TYR A 176 4.26 12.94 -10.05
C TYR A 176 4.00 11.50 -9.59
N ILE A 177 3.63 10.63 -10.53
CA ILE A 177 3.41 9.20 -10.24
C ILE A 177 4.74 8.53 -9.87
N VAL A 178 5.80 8.79 -10.64
CA VAL A 178 7.16 8.29 -10.34
C VAL A 178 7.67 8.85 -9.01
N ALA A 179 7.44 10.14 -8.74
CA ALA A 179 7.81 10.76 -7.48
C ALA A 179 7.07 10.13 -6.27
N ASP A 180 5.76 9.87 -6.37
CA ASP A 180 5.02 9.15 -5.32
C ASP A 180 5.58 7.75 -5.08
N TYR A 181 5.85 7.01 -6.17
CA TYR A 181 6.42 5.67 -6.07
C TYR A 181 7.78 5.71 -5.34
N ALA A 182 8.64 6.66 -5.69
CA ALA A 182 9.97 6.83 -5.11
C ALA A 182 9.95 7.12 -3.58
N LEU A 183 8.89 7.75 -3.05
CA LEU A 183 8.71 7.95 -1.60
C LEU A 183 8.67 6.64 -0.81
N THR A 184 8.44 5.51 -1.48
CA THR A 184 8.49 4.19 -0.85
C THR A 184 9.88 3.86 -0.30
N ALA A 185 10.96 4.39 -0.88
CA ALA A 185 12.31 4.17 -0.36
C ALA A 185 12.43 4.60 1.12
N ASP A 186 11.85 5.75 1.48
CA ASP A 186 11.82 6.23 2.86
C ASP A 186 10.98 5.31 3.77
N GLY A 187 9.88 4.77 3.25
CA GLY A 187 9.03 3.81 3.96
C GLY A 187 9.75 2.50 4.27
N ILE A 188 10.48 1.97 3.29
CA ILE A 188 11.32 0.77 3.45
C ILE A 188 12.44 1.03 4.46
N ALA A 189 13.09 2.20 4.41
CA ALA A 189 14.13 2.56 5.37
C ALA A 189 13.59 2.56 6.81
N ARG A 190 12.41 3.17 7.04
CA ARG A 190 11.73 3.14 8.35
C ARG A 190 11.39 1.72 8.78
N MET A 191 10.80 0.93 7.88
CA MET A 191 10.44 -0.46 8.15
C MET A 191 11.65 -1.31 8.55
N ARG A 192 12.79 -1.16 7.88
CA ARG A 192 14.03 -1.88 8.21
C ARG A 192 14.52 -1.56 9.62
N VAL A 193 14.55 -0.27 9.98
CA VAL A 193 14.97 0.18 11.32
C VAL A 193 14.05 -0.38 12.40
N TRP A 194 12.73 -0.37 12.17
CA TRP A 194 11.76 -0.95 13.09
C TRP A 194 11.90 -2.47 13.19
N ALA A 195 11.99 -3.17 12.06
CA ALA A 195 12.04 -4.63 12.03
C ALA A 195 13.27 -5.20 12.75
N GLN A 196 14.42 -4.52 12.68
CA GLN A 196 15.62 -4.89 13.45
C GLN A 196 15.39 -4.96 14.95
N ARG A 197 14.47 -4.14 15.47
CA ARG A 197 14.22 -3.99 16.90
C ARG A 197 12.99 -4.77 17.36
N GLU A 198 11.91 -4.67 16.60
CA GLU A 198 10.57 -5.06 17.04
C GLU A 198 10.01 -6.26 16.26
N ALA A 199 10.62 -6.67 15.14
CA ALA A 199 10.15 -7.81 14.34
C ALA A 199 11.30 -8.63 13.69
N PRO A 200 12.05 -9.42 14.47
CA PRO A 200 13.22 -10.15 14.00
C PRO A 200 12.95 -11.10 12.83
N GLU A 201 11.78 -11.76 12.79
CA GLU A 201 11.41 -12.63 11.67
C GLU A 201 11.16 -11.83 10.38
N MET A 202 10.62 -10.62 10.47
CA MET A 202 10.47 -9.74 9.32
C MET A 202 11.82 -9.27 8.84
N TRP A 203 12.70 -8.87 9.77
CA TRP A 203 14.06 -8.47 9.47
C TRP A 203 14.83 -9.56 8.71
N ALA A 204 14.74 -10.82 9.16
CA ALA A 204 15.36 -11.95 8.46
C ALA A 204 14.83 -12.09 7.02
N ARG A 205 13.51 -12.09 6.81
CA ARG A 205 12.92 -12.16 5.46
C ARG A 205 13.31 -10.97 4.57
N MET A 206 13.52 -9.78 5.14
CA MET A 206 13.94 -8.58 4.40
C MET A 206 15.42 -8.63 3.98
N ALA A 207 16.26 -9.40 4.68
CA ALA A 207 17.65 -9.60 4.29
C ALA A 207 17.78 -10.49 3.04
N ASP A 208 16.80 -11.39 2.84
CA ASP A 208 16.76 -12.33 1.71
C ASP A 208 15.97 -11.79 0.49
N ALA A 209 15.41 -10.59 0.60
CA ALA A 209 14.68 -9.94 -0.48
C ALA A 209 15.66 -9.19 -1.41
N PRO A 210 15.60 -9.41 -2.75
CA PRO A 210 16.45 -8.73 -3.72
C PRO A 210 16.22 -7.20 -3.77
#